data_AF-A0A0F9MZQ5-F1
#
_entry.id   AF-A0A0F9MZQ5-F1
#
_cell.length_a   1.000
_cell.length_b   1.000
_cell.length_c   1.000
_cell.angle_alpha   90.00
_cell.angle_beta   90.00
_cell.angle_gamma   90.00
#
_symmetry.space_group_name_H-M   'P 1'
#
loop_
_entity.id
_entity.type
_entity.pdbx_description
1 polymer ?
#
loop_
_entity_poly.entity_id
_entity_poly.type
_entity_poly.pdbx_seq_one_letter_code
_entity_poly.pdbx_strand_id
1 'polypeptide(L)' 'MTPTEFRAGRKQLGLSQNALARLFRVSAGRTVRRWECDERDIPGPVVVLMTWLITGKRPR' A
#
# COMPACT_ATOMS: atom_id res chain seq x y z
N MET A 1 -2.06 0.54 10.05
CA MET A 1 -2.11 -0.57 9.08
C MET A 1 -0.84 -1.37 9.22
N THR A 2 -0.96 -2.67 9.42
CA THR A 2 0.18 -3.61 9.49
C THR A 2 0.66 -4.02 8.09
N PRO A 3 1.88 -4.56 7.94
CA PRO A 3 2.37 -5.14 6.68
C PRO A 3 1.40 -6.16 6.07
N THR A 4 0.81 -7.02 6.91
CA THR A 4 -0.15 -8.05 6.48
C THR A 4 -1.45 -7.44 5.97
N GLU A 5 -2.00 -6.45 6.67
CA GLU A 5 -3.18 -5.69 6.23
C GLU A 5 -2.91 -4.96 4.91
N PHE A 6 -1.74 -4.35 4.76
CA PHE A 6 -1.34 -3.66 3.54
C PHE A 6 -1.28 -4.63 2.35
N ARG A 7 -0.66 -5.79 2.53
CA ARG A 7 -0.58 -6.85 1.52
C ARG A 7 -1.95 -7.38 1.13
N ALA A 8 -2.82 -7.61 2.12
CA ALA A 8 -4.19 -8.07 1.90
C ALA A 8 -5.00 -7.03 1.10
N GLY A 9 -4.92 -5.76 1.50
CA GLY A 9 -5.57 -4.65 0.80
C GLY A 9 -5.13 -4.52 -0.66
N ARG A 10 -3.82 -4.66 -0.94
CA ARG A 10 -3.33 -4.61 -2.33
C ARG A 10 -3.92 -5.74 -3.17
N LYS A 11 -3.98 -6.95 -2.60
CA LYS A 11 -4.58 -8.11 -3.27
C LYS A 11 -6.07 -7.94 -3.50
N GLN A 12 -6.80 -7.37 -2.53
CA GLN A 12 -8.23 -7.05 -2.67
C GLN A 12 -8.49 -6.08 -3.82
N LEU A 13 -7.60 -5.11 -4.02
CA LEU A 13 -7.65 -4.17 -5.15
C LEU A 13 -7.25 -4.79 -6.50
N GLY A 14 -6.84 -6.07 -6.54
CA GLY A 14 -6.37 -6.72 -7.76
C GLY A 14 -5.02 -6.19 -8.28
N LEU A 15 -4.26 -5.48 -7.44
CA LEU A 15 -3.04 -4.80 -7.87
C LEU A 15 -1.78 -5.67 -7.67
N SER A 16 -0.90 -5.69 -8.67
CA SER A 16 0.47 -6.15 -8.48
C SER A 16 1.27 -5.14 -7.63
N GLN A 17 2.41 -5.57 -7.06
CA GLN A 17 3.30 -4.65 -6.33
C GLN A 17 3.78 -3.49 -7.24
N ASN A 18 4.06 -3.75 -8.51
CA ASN A 18 4.45 -2.72 -9.47
C ASN A 18 3.30 -1.78 -9.82
N ALA A 19 2.07 -2.29 -9.95
CA ALA A 19 0.90 -1.44 -10.19
C ALA A 19 0.64 -0.51 -9.01
N LEU A 20 0.72 -1.02 -7.77
CA LEU A 20 0.58 -0.18 -6.58
C LEU A 20 1.71 0.84 -6.45
N ALA A 21 2.95 0.46 -6.79
CA ALA A 21 4.08 1.39 -6.79
C ALA A 21 3.85 2.58 -7.73
N ARG A 22 3.31 2.33 -8.94
CA ARG A 22 2.93 3.38 -9.90
C ARG A 22 1.80 4.26 -9.35
N LEU A 23 0.77 3.66 -8.74
CA LEU A 23 -0.35 4.38 -8.15
C LEU A 23 0.12 5.36 -7.05
N PHE A 24 1.03 4.92 -6.19
CA PHE A 24 1.59 5.74 -5.10
C PHE A 24 2.80 6.57 -5.51
N ARG A 25 3.20 6.55 -6.79
CA ARG A 25 4.37 7.26 -7.32
C ARG A 25 5.65 7.00 -6.52
N VAL A 26 5.86 5.74 -6.13
CA VAL A 26 7.11 5.30 -5.48
C VAL A 26 7.99 4.53 -6.45
N SER A 27 9.28 4.46 -6.11
CA SER A 27 10.36 4.04 -7.02
C SER A 27 10.14 2.72 -7.75
N ALA A 28 9.68 1.66 -7.06
CA ALA A 28 9.46 0.35 -7.68
C ALA A 28 8.59 -0.57 -6.80
N GLY A 29 8.13 -1.69 -7.37
CA GLY A 29 7.47 -2.76 -6.61
C GLY A 29 8.33 -3.34 -5.48
N ARG A 30 9.67 -3.23 -5.54
CA ARG A 30 10.56 -3.60 -4.43
C ARG A 30 10.31 -2.74 -3.17
N THR A 31 9.97 -1.47 -3.32
CA THR A 31 9.59 -0.60 -2.20
C THR A 31 8.31 -1.09 -1.55
N VAL A 32 7.31 -1.46 -2.37
CA VAL A 32 6.05 -2.05 -1.90
C VAL A 32 6.30 -3.39 -1.19
N ARG A 33 7.17 -4.25 -1.75
CA ARG A 33 7.54 -5.51 -1.09
C ARG A 33 8.15 -5.29 0.29
N ARG A 34 9.05 -4.31 0.44
CA ARG A 34 9.68 -4.00 1.74
C ARG A 34 8.66 -3.65 2.80
N TRP A 35 7.62 -2.88 2.44
CA TRP A 35 6.50 -2.58 3.32
C TRP A 35 5.69 -3.83 3.71
N GLU A 36 5.47 -4.74 2.76
CA GLU A 36 4.71 -5.98 3.01
C GLU A 36 5.49 -7.03 3.81
N CYS A 37 6.81 -6.94 3.81
CA CYS A 37 7.71 -7.87 4.49
C CYS A 37 8.27 -7.31 5.81
N ASP A 38 7.79 -6.16 6.26
CA ASP A 38 8.27 -5.49 7.48
C ASP A 38 9.77 -5.12 7.44
N GLU A 39 10.36 -5.07 6.24
CA GLU A 39 11.75 -4.62 6.03
C GLU A 39 11.86 -3.08 6.11
N ARG A 40 10.73 -2.39 5.97
CA ARG A 40 10.63 -0.92 6.06
C ARG A 40 9.23 -0.50 6.47
N ASP A 41 9.16 0.50 7.34
CA ASP A 41 7.91 1.14 7.74
C ASP A 41 7.10 1.66 6.54
N ILE A 42 5.78 1.58 6.68
CA ILE A 42 4.82 2.12 5.72
C ILE A 42 4.67 3.63 5.99
N PRO A 43 4.98 4.52 5.02
CA PRO A 43 4.83 5.95 5.24
C PRO A 43 3.38 6.34 5.56
N GLY A 44 3.18 7.31 6.47
CA GLY A 44 1.85 7.78 6.87
C GLY A 44 0.91 8.14 5.70
N PRO A 45 1.35 8.91 4.69
CA PRO A 45 0.53 9.20 3.51
C PRO A 45 0.09 7.94 2.74
N VAL A 46 0.94 6.92 2.70
CA VAL A 46 0.63 5.63 2.07
C VAL A 46 -0.44 4.88 2.87
N VAL A 47 -0.38 4.91 4.20
CA VAL A 47 -1.44 4.34 5.06
C VAL A 47 -2.78 5.03 4.83
N VAL A 48 -2.79 6.36 4.76
CA VAL A 48 -4.00 7.16 4.51
C VAL A 48 -4.61 6.83 3.13
N LEU A 49 -3.80 6.86 2.08
CA LEU A 49 -4.25 6.53 0.72
C LEU A 49 -4.75 5.08 0.62
N MET A 50 -4.04 4.13 1.21
CA MET A 50 -4.43 2.72 1.19
C MET A 50 -5.76 2.50 1.91
N THR A 51 -5.94 3.13 3.07
CA THR A 51 -7.19 3.06 3.83
C THR A 51 -8.35 3.64 3.02
N TRP A 52 -8.14 4.77 2.35
CA TRP A 52 -9.16 5.36 1.48
C TRP A 52 -9.52 4.41 0.32
N LEU A 53 -8.53 3.86 -0.38
CA LEU A 53 -8.77 2.96 -1.52
C LEU A 53 -9.55 1.69 -1.13
N ILE A 54 -9.26 1.11 0.04
CA ILE A 54 -9.92 -0.12 0.51
C ILE A 54 -11.34 0.15 1.01
N THR A 55 -11.54 1.28 1.70
CA THR A 55 -12.82 1.57 2.39
C THR A 55 -13.77 2.45 1.60
N GLY A 56 -13.28 3.15 0.57
CA GLY A 56 -14.01 4.20 -0.14
C GLY A 56 -14.23 5.48 0.69
N LYS A 57 -13.82 5.52 1.96
CA LYS A 57 -14.00 6.65 2.86
C LYS A 57 -12.87 7.66 2.67
N ARG A 58 -13.20 8.88 2.26
CA ARG A 58 -12.21 9.95 2.11
C ARG A 58 -11.58 10.27 3.48
N PRO A 59 -10.25 10.47 3.54
CA PRO A 59 -9.58 10.97 4.74
C PRO A 59 -10.17 12.34 5.14
N ARG A 60 -10.30 12.57 6.45
CA ARG A 60 -10.74 13.85 7.02
C ARG A 60 -9.56 14.73 7.37
#